data_AF-A0A351GMA5-F1
#
_entry.id   AF-A0A351GMA5-F1
#
_cell.length_a   1.000
_cell.length_b   1.000
_cell.length_c   1.000
_cell.angle_alpha   90.00
_cell.angle_beta   90.00
_cell.angle_gamma   90.00
#
_symmetry.space_group_name_H-M   'P 1'
#
loop_
_entity.id
_entity.type
_entity.pdbx_description
1 polymer ?
#
loop_
_entity_poly.entity_id
_entity_poly.type
_entity_poly.pdbx_seq_one_letter_code
_entity_poly.pdbx_strand_id
1 'polypeptide(L)'
;KGYSASVFVAGMTEWERSQKSDGQLIAGVQSRVERSMDVAVLRASDDLQSGLTTLATIGSIAPFIGLFGTVWGIMNAFIEIAAQQNTNLAVVAPGIAEALLATGLGLLAAIPAVIFYNKLSGD
;
A
#
# COMPACT_ATOMS: atom_id res chain seq x y z
N LYS A 1 15.50 10.50 13.53
CA LYS A 1 16.74 9.70 13.41
C LYS A 1 16.75 9.11 12.00
N GLY A 2 17.78 9.32 11.19
CA GLY A 2 17.80 8.84 9.79
C GLY A 2 18.21 7.37 9.68
N TYR A 3 17.77 6.69 8.61
CA TYR A 3 18.09 5.28 8.33
C TYR A 3 19.61 5.02 8.22
N SER A 4 20.38 5.99 7.71
CA SER A 4 21.84 5.93 7.68
C SER A 4 22.46 5.89 9.08
N ALA A 5 21.90 6.63 10.04
CA ALA A 5 22.36 6.63 11.41
C ALA A 5 22.03 5.30 12.11
N SER A 6 20.88 4.68 11.83
CA SER A 6 20.56 3.37 12.42
C SER A 6 21.45 2.25 11.89
N VAL A 7 21.80 2.26 10.60
CA VAL A 7 22.75 1.30 10.02
C VAL A 7 24.15 1.51 10.59
N PHE A 8 24.61 2.76 10.69
CA PHE A 8 25.90 3.09 11.30
C PHE A 8 25.98 2.65 12.76
N VAL A 9 24.95 2.94 13.56
CA VAL A 9 24.89 2.53 14.97
C VAL A 9 24.86 1.01 15.10
N ALA A 10 24.16 0.29 14.21
CA ALA A 10 24.16 -1.17 14.22
C ALA A 10 25.58 -1.74 14.00
N GLY A 11 26.30 -1.22 12.99
CA GLY A 11 27.69 -1.63 12.73
C GLY A 11 28.65 -1.26 13.86
N MET A 12 28.55 -0.05 14.42
CA MET A 12 29.39 0.40 15.54
C MET A 12 29.13 -0.39 16.82
N THR A 13 27.86 -0.71 17.11
CA THR A 13 27.49 -1.52 18.27
C THR A 13 28.08 -2.92 18.16
N GLU A 14 28.06 -3.52 16.96
CA GLU A 14 28.65 -4.84 16.74
C GLU A 14 30.18 -4.82 16.76
N TRP A 15 30.79 -3.72 16.29
CA TRP A 15 32.23 -3.48 16.38
C TRP A 15 32.70 -3.35 17.84
N GLU A 16 31.99 -2.59 18.66
CA GLU A 16 32.30 -2.41 20.08
C GLU A 16 32.16 -3.72 20.86
N ARG A 17 31.08 -4.48 20.63
CA ARG A 17 30.88 -5.82 21.21
C ARG A 17 31.91 -6.86 20.78
N SER A 18 32.60 -6.58 19.69
CA SER A 18 33.60 -7.44 19.08
C SER A 18 35.02 -7.19 19.59
N GLN A 19 35.23 -6.13 20.39
CA GLN A 19 36.48 -5.91 21.11
C GLN A 19 36.47 -6.70 22.42
N LYS A 20 37.49 -7.54 22.63
CA LYS A 20 37.74 -8.17 23.93
C LYS A 20 38.27 -7.13 24.93
N SER A 21 38.18 -7.44 26.22
CA SER A 21 38.71 -6.60 27.31
C SER A 21 40.21 -6.23 27.16
N ASP A 22 40.99 -7.02 26.40
CA ASP A 22 42.41 -6.80 26.11
C ASP A 22 42.67 -6.03 24.79
N GLY A 23 41.64 -5.48 24.15
CA GLY A 23 41.76 -4.75 22.88
C GLY A 23 41.93 -5.62 21.64
N GLN A 24 41.97 -6.95 21.78
CA GLN A 24 41.98 -7.88 20.65
C GLN A 24 40.58 -8.04 20.04
N LEU A 25 40.47 -7.96 18.72
CA LEU A 25 39.24 -8.25 17.99
C LEU A 25 38.97 -9.75 17.97
N ILE A 26 37.69 -10.12 18.08
CA ILE A 26 37.25 -11.50 17.85
C ILE A 26 37.55 -11.90 16.39
N ALA A 27 37.75 -13.18 16.09
CA ALA A 27 37.90 -13.62 14.71
C ALA A 27 36.57 -13.43 13.96
N GLY A 28 36.62 -12.94 12.70
CA GLY A 28 35.42 -12.74 11.88
C GLY A 28 34.58 -11.50 12.24
N VAL A 29 35.16 -10.50 12.90
CA VAL A 29 34.43 -9.27 13.26
C VAL A 29 33.91 -8.52 12.05
N GLN A 30 34.67 -8.51 10.96
CA GLN A 30 34.22 -7.91 9.70
C GLN A 30 32.90 -8.52 9.21
N SER A 31 32.81 -9.85 9.15
CA SER A 31 31.58 -10.52 8.66
C SER A 31 30.40 -10.36 9.62
N ARG A 32 30.66 -10.23 10.93
CA ARG A 32 29.62 -9.94 11.94
C ARG A 32 29.08 -8.52 11.81
N VAL A 33 29.98 -7.55 11.64
CA VAL A 33 29.62 -6.14 11.41
C VAL A 33 28.84 -5.99 10.11
N GLU A 34 29.33 -6.55 9.00
CA GLU A 34 28.62 -6.58 7.71
C GLU A 34 27.22 -7.14 7.86
N ARG A 35 27.07 -8.33 8.47
CA ARG A 35 25.75 -8.94 8.70
C ARG A 35 24.84 -8.08 9.59
N SER A 36 25.38 -7.41 10.61
CA SER A 36 24.58 -6.53 11.47
C SER A 36 24.08 -5.29 10.72
N MET A 37 24.91 -4.75 9.82
CA MET A 37 24.56 -3.63 8.96
C MET A 37 23.53 -4.06 7.90
N ASP A 38 23.70 -5.23 7.28
CA ASP A 38 22.73 -5.78 6.32
C ASP A 38 21.34 -5.95 6.93
N VAL A 39 21.26 -6.48 8.17
CA VAL A 39 19.99 -6.59 8.89
C VAL A 39 19.38 -5.22 9.16
N ALA A 40 20.19 -4.21 9.49
CA ALA A 40 19.71 -2.85 9.70
C ALA A 40 19.23 -2.20 8.39
N VAL A 41 19.90 -2.47 7.26
CA VAL A 41 19.48 -2.03 5.92
C VAL A 41 18.15 -2.68 5.53
N LEU A 42 18.00 -3.99 5.72
CA LEU A 42 16.76 -4.70 5.42
C LEU A 42 15.58 -4.15 6.24
N ARG A 43 15.77 -3.90 7.54
CA ARG A 43 14.73 -3.29 8.38
C ARG A 43 14.34 -1.88 7.92
N ALA A 44 15.32 -1.08 7.51
CA ALA A 44 15.07 0.24 6.96
C ALA A 44 14.28 0.16 5.64
N SER A 45 14.63 -0.80 4.78
CA SER A 45 13.93 -1.07 3.53
C SER A 45 12.48 -1.52 3.77
N ASP A 46 12.24 -2.42 4.73
CA ASP A 46 10.88 -2.86 5.08
C ASP A 46 10.01 -1.70 5.56
N ASP A 47 10.57 -0.82 6.40
CA ASP A 47 9.86 0.36 6.91
C ASP A 47 9.50 1.33 5.77
N LEU A 48 10.43 1.56 4.84
CA LEU A 48 10.21 2.37 3.64
C LEU A 48 9.17 1.76 2.69
N GLN A 49 9.10 0.43 2.61
CA GLN A 49 8.17 -0.29 1.73
C GLN A 49 6.78 -0.49 2.35
N SER A 50 6.61 -0.25 3.65
CA SER A 50 5.33 -0.46 4.37
C SER A 50 4.13 0.23 3.70
N GLY A 51 4.32 1.43 3.14
CA GLY A 51 3.27 2.17 2.44
C GLY A 51 2.91 1.59 1.06
N LEU A 52 3.84 0.87 0.42
CA LEU A 52 3.64 0.29 -0.92
C LEU A 52 2.54 -0.76 -0.92
N THR A 53 2.50 -1.62 0.12
CA THR A 53 1.46 -2.64 0.23
C THR A 53 0.07 -2.02 0.26
N THR A 54 -0.09 -0.88 0.95
CA THR A 54 -1.36 -0.16 1.01
C THR A 54 -1.77 0.38 -0.37
N LEU A 55 -0.83 0.99 -1.11
CA LEU A 55 -1.08 1.47 -2.47
C LEU A 55 -1.46 0.33 -3.42
N ALA A 56 -0.77 -0.81 -3.33
CA ALA A 56 -1.08 -2.00 -4.12
C ALA A 56 -2.49 -2.53 -3.82
N THR A 57 -2.84 -2.61 -2.54
CA THR A 57 -4.19 -3.03 -2.11
C THR A 57 -5.24 -2.06 -2.65
N ILE A 58 -5.08 -0.75 -2.46
CA ILE A 58 -6.04 0.25 -2.98
C ILE A 58 -6.18 0.14 -4.50
N GLY A 59 -5.06 0.09 -5.22
CA GLY A 59 -5.06 -0.01 -6.69
C GLY A 59 -5.79 -1.24 -7.22
N SER A 60 -5.70 -2.37 -6.51
CA SER A 60 -6.34 -3.63 -6.90
C SER A 60 -7.81 -3.72 -6.49
N ILE A 61 -8.21 -3.21 -5.33
CA ILE A 61 -9.58 -3.38 -4.81
C ILE A 61 -10.53 -2.23 -5.19
N ALA A 62 -10.03 -1.01 -5.38
CA ALA A 62 -10.87 0.16 -5.63
C ALA A 62 -11.78 0.05 -6.87
N PRO A 63 -11.36 -0.55 -8.00
CA PRO A 63 -12.26 -0.77 -9.15
C PRO A 63 -13.44 -1.69 -8.81
N PHE A 64 -13.20 -2.71 -7.98
CA PHE A 64 -14.25 -3.65 -7.56
C PHE A 64 -15.25 -3.01 -6.59
N ILE A 65 -14.80 -2.09 -5.74
CA ILE A 65 -15.70 -1.29 -4.89
C ILE A 65 -16.62 -0.42 -5.77
N GLY A 66 -16.07 0.21 -6.82
CA GLY A 66 -16.87 0.98 -7.77
C GLY A 66 -17.88 0.13 -8.55
N LEU A 67 -17.43 -1.03 -9.05
CA LEU A 67 -18.31 -2.00 -9.72
C LEU A 67 -19.43 -2.48 -8.79
N PHE A 68 -19.12 -2.79 -7.54
CA PHE A 68 -20.12 -3.16 -6.54
C PHE A 68 -21.18 -2.05 -6.39
N GLY A 69 -20.75 -0.78 -6.32
CA GLY A 69 -21.65 0.36 -6.26
C GLY A 69 -22.57 0.46 -7.48
N THR A 70 -22.07 0.21 -8.70
CA THR A 70 -22.94 0.18 -9.89
C THR A 70 -24.00 -0.93 -9.82
N VAL A 71 -23.60 -2.14 -9.41
CA VAL A 71 -24.51 -3.28 -9.32
C VAL A 71 -25.60 -3.00 -8.30
N TRP A 72 -25.22 -2.47 -7.13
CA TRP A 72 -26.16 -2.11 -6.08
C TRP A 72 -27.13 -1.00 -6.52
N GLY A 73 -26.63 0.06 -7.15
CA GLY A 73 -27.45 1.18 -7.61
C GLY A 73 -28.44 0.77 -8.71
N ILE A 74 -27.98 -0.03 -9.68
CA ILE A 74 -28.86 -0.57 -10.74
C ILE A 74 -29.92 -1.51 -10.15
N MET A 75 -29.56 -2.36 -9.19
CA MET A 75 -30.52 -3.23 -8.50
C MET A 75 -31.62 -2.41 -7.82
N ASN A 76 -31.27 -1.35 -7.10
CA ASN A 76 -32.26 -0.49 -6.43
C ASN A 76 -33.16 0.24 -7.43
N ALA A 77 -32.60 0.73 -8.54
CA ALA A 77 -33.39 1.35 -9.60
C ALA A 77 -34.45 0.37 -10.16
N PHE A 78 -34.09 -0.91 -10.36
CA PHE A 78 -35.06 -1.92 -10.78
C PHE A 78 -36.13 -2.26 -9.73
N ILE A 79 -35.77 -2.26 -8.45
CA ILE A 79 -36.74 -2.45 -7.35
C ILE A 79 -37.76 -1.31 -7.33
N GLU A 80 -37.33 -0.06 -7.53
CA GLU A 80 -38.23 1.10 -7.60
C GLU A 80 -39.18 1.03 -8.80
N ILE A 81 -38.70 0.63 -9.98
CA ILE A 81 -39.55 0.41 -11.17
C ILE A 81 -40.64 -0.62 -10.85
N ALA A 82 -40.26 -1.74 -10.22
CA ALA A 82 -41.18 -2.81 -9.86
C ALA A 82 -42.23 -2.34 -8.84
N ALA A 83 -41.83 -1.56 -7.84
CA ALA A 83 -42.72 -1.04 -6.81
C ALA A 83 -43.72 0.01 -7.34
N GLN A 84 -43.26 0.90 -8.24
CA GLN A 84 -44.10 1.96 -8.79
C GLN A 84 -45.01 1.49 -9.93
N GLN A 85 -44.81 0.27 -10.44
CA GLN A 85 -45.45 -0.24 -11.67
C GLN A 85 -45.34 0.71 -12.87
N ASN A 86 -44.36 1.63 -12.82
CA ASN A 86 -44.18 2.69 -13.78
C ASN A 86 -42.82 2.50 -14.45
N THR A 87 -42.83 2.23 -15.75
CA THR A 87 -41.62 2.01 -16.56
C THR A 87 -41.03 3.32 -17.08
N ASN A 88 -41.51 4.48 -16.61
CA ASN A 88 -40.97 5.77 -17.03
C ASN A 88 -39.53 5.94 -16.57
N LEU A 89 -38.61 5.83 -17.53
CA LEU A 89 -37.16 5.94 -17.36
C LEU A 89 -36.73 7.27 -16.72
N ALA A 90 -37.54 8.33 -16.83
CA ALA A 90 -37.23 9.62 -16.22
C ALA A 90 -37.14 9.54 -14.68
N VAL A 91 -37.89 8.64 -14.05
CA VAL A 91 -37.93 8.50 -12.58
C VAL A 91 -36.69 7.79 -12.05
N VAL A 92 -36.11 6.88 -12.83
CA VAL A 92 -34.94 6.07 -12.43
C VAL A 92 -33.60 6.55 -12.98
N ALA A 93 -33.62 7.49 -13.94
CA ALA A 93 -32.41 8.07 -14.51
C ALA A 93 -31.42 8.62 -13.44
N PRO A 94 -31.88 9.26 -12.34
CA PRO A 94 -30.97 9.71 -11.28
C PRO A 94 -30.23 8.54 -10.60
N GLY A 95 -30.93 7.46 -10.23
CA GLY A 95 -30.32 6.31 -9.54
C GLY A 95 -29.29 5.57 -10.40
N ILE A 96 -29.52 5.49 -11.72
CA ILE A 96 -28.54 4.92 -12.66
C ILE A 96 -27.32 5.83 -12.81
N ALA A 97 -27.51 7.16 -12.82
CA ALA A 97 -26.39 8.11 -12.88
C ALA A 97 -25.49 8.01 -11.62
N GLU A 98 -26.09 7.89 -10.43
CA GLU A 98 -25.36 7.65 -9.18
C GLU A 98 -24.61 6.31 -9.18
N ALA A 99 -25.24 5.27 -9.74
CA ALA A 99 -24.60 3.97 -9.92
C ALA A 99 -23.32 4.12 -10.75
N LEU A 100 -23.39 4.77 -11.92
CA LEU A 100 -22.24 5.00 -12.80
C LEU A 100 -21.14 5.86 -12.15
N LEU A 101 -21.52 6.83 -11.32
CA LEU A 101 -20.57 7.64 -10.55
C LEU A 101 -19.71 6.78 -9.62
N ALA A 102 -20.27 5.72 -9.01
CA ALA A 102 -19.53 4.82 -8.13
C ALA A 102 -18.33 4.16 -8.83
N THR A 103 -18.50 3.71 -10.08
CA THR A 103 -17.39 3.16 -10.88
C THR A 103 -16.37 4.24 -11.23
N GLY A 104 -16.81 5.45 -11.56
CA GLY A 104 -15.92 6.58 -11.79
C GLY A 104 -15.03 6.88 -10.58
N LEU A 105 -15.60 6.86 -9.37
CA LEU A 105 -14.86 7.07 -8.12
C LEU A 105 -13.90 5.91 -7.81
N GLY A 106 -14.31 4.66 -8.08
CA GLY A 106 -13.43 3.49 -7.94
C GLY A 106 -12.18 3.60 -8.82
N LEU A 107 -12.34 4.03 -10.07
CA LEU A 107 -11.23 4.27 -10.99
C LEU A 107 -10.38 5.48 -10.57
N LEU A 108 -11.02 6.56 -10.12
CA LEU A 108 -10.35 7.75 -9.60
C LEU A 108 -9.43 7.43 -8.42
N ALA A 109 -9.81 6.49 -7.56
CA ALA A 109 -8.97 6.01 -6.47
C ALA A 109 -7.88 5.02 -6.93
N ALA A 110 -8.21 4.13 -7.87
CA ALA A 110 -7.29 3.09 -8.34
C ALA A 110 -6.10 3.65 -9.14
N ILE A 111 -6.36 4.58 -10.06
CA ILE A 111 -5.34 5.07 -11.02
C ILE A 111 -4.16 5.74 -10.30
N PRO A 112 -4.37 6.72 -9.41
CA PRO A 112 -3.26 7.33 -8.67
C PRO A 112 -2.54 6.31 -7.78
N ALA A 113 -3.26 5.41 -7.13
CA ALA A 113 -2.67 4.40 -6.25
C ALA A 113 -1.66 3.51 -7.00
N VAL A 114 -2.02 3.04 -8.20
CA VAL A 114 -1.12 2.23 -9.05
C VAL A 114 0.06 3.06 -9.55
N ILE A 115 -0.13 4.33 -9.94
CA ILE A 115 0.95 5.21 -10.36
C ILE A 115 1.98 5.41 -9.24
N PHE A 116 1.52 5.73 -8.03
CA PHE A 116 2.40 5.92 -6.87
C PHE A 116 3.07 4.62 -6.44
N TYR A 117 2.36 3.49 -6.48
CA TYR A 117 2.96 2.19 -6.21
C TYR A 117 4.14 1.91 -7.15
N ASN A 118 3.94 2.06 -8.47
CA ASN A 118 5.00 1.81 -9.45
C ASN A 118 6.19 2.76 -9.24
N LYS A 119 5.92 4.06 -9.06
CA LYS A 119 6.95 5.09 -8.89
C LYS A 119 7.76 4.95 -7.60
N LEU A 120 7.19 4.36 -6.55
CA LEU A 120 7.89 4.16 -5.28
C LEU A 120 8.49 2.76 -5.15
N SER A 121 8.06 1.80 -5.98
CA SER A 121 8.49 0.40 -5.89
C SER A 121 9.56 0.00 -6.91
N GLY A 122 9.83 0.78 -7.96
CA GLY A 122 10.80 0.34 -8.96
C GLY A 122 11.03 1.21 -10.20
N ASP A 123 10.33 2.33 -10.37
CA ASP A 123 10.81 3.46 -11.18
C ASP A 123 11.76 4.34 -10.34
#